data_AF-A0AA39L3X6-F1
#
_entry.id   AF-A0AA39L3X6-F1
#
_cell.length_a   1.000
_cell.length_b   1.000
_cell.length_c   1.000
_cell.angle_alpha   90.00
_cell.angle_beta   90.00
_cell.angle_gamma   90.00
#
_symmetry.space_group_name_H-M   'P 1'
#
loop_
_entity.id
_entity.type
_entity.pdbx_description
1 polymer ?
#
loop_
_entity_poly.entity_id
_entity_poly.type
_entity_poly.pdbx_seq_one_letter_code
_entity_poly.pdbx_strand_id
1 'polypeptide(L)'
;MLNRFVSTSIHLADGMQKRFREEQHPTELVEAYLPNTASSIEADAGDMFHFVPADASDADAKRRARSHAVKIALQQKRKLQRDTQTNFRIVSSKTSLVNAGKDEGSEVPTEQRLRRGPSSGLFDPFQVLAVDSRMFQKLLHDRRARQASEPVFSIAPDSSFHSFPAVFRGGLDDPALGNAVMLMLAFSVAEGCINSECLRYQTLALGELRERMSSVERATTLGTLGTILFLAGVEARLGKRDHVQTHLNAVQRILELGGTKGLYLTPGIKRAIFWQDLNSSILTGSSRIVDHDTFVEMHWQRDPFVPQFYQLPSGFQRLRSTLSSDFVRVLEDVRALQHIRNRARHHTPADPLEIAYINNHQASIQSRLLALKGMDPLLECVRLAAYLCSSVLCCSVWCGRLLPDNISAQLLQRLQVALEEDVWVDNIELLRWLVCMGGSFATTPNIRAGFTTLSRERLPQMLGENSYSRYLRPVPSLAEAMQSFVWSGKAFSAQVYGFWAEVTN
;
A
#
# COMPACT_ATOMS: atom_id res chain seq x y z
N MET A 1 -25.17 29.68 6.37
CA MET A 1 -26.18 29.06 5.48
C MET A 1 -25.91 27.56 5.42
N LEU A 2 -26.61 26.71 6.19
CA LEU A 2 -26.37 25.26 6.16
C LEU A 2 -27.63 24.37 6.27
N ASN A 3 -28.80 24.93 6.59
CA ASN A 3 -30.03 24.15 6.79
C ASN A 3 -30.85 23.86 5.51
N ARG A 4 -30.32 24.16 4.31
CA ARG A 4 -31.04 23.88 3.03
C ARG A 4 -30.66 22.56 2.35
N PHE A 5 -29.60 21.87 2.78
CA PHE A 5 -29.12 20.65 2.11
C PHE A 5 -29.81 19.34 2.52
N VAL A 6 -30.61 19.34 3.61
CA VAL A 6 -31.25 18.12 4.14
C VAL A 6 -32.70 17.94 3.63
N SER A 7 -33.39 19.03 3.26
CA SER A 7 -34.83 18.98 2.96
C SER A 7 -35.18 18.56 1.52
N THR A 8 -34.23 18.56 0.58
CA THR A 8 -34.52 18.36 -0.85
C THR A 8 -34.41 16.89 -1.28
N SER A 9 -33.59 16.09 -0.59
CA SER A 9 -33.33 14.68 -0.97
C SER A 9 -34.46 13.70 -0.60
N ILE A 10 -35.41 14.11 0.25
CA ILE A 10 -36.51 13.24 0.72
C ILE A 10 -37.66 13.18 -0.29
N HIS A 11 -37.98 14.29 -0.98
CA HIS A 11 -39.09 14.34 -1.93
C HIS A 11 -38.80 13.75 -3.33
N LEU A 12 -37.58 13.29 -3.61
CA LEU A 12 -37.22 12.63 -4.88
C LEU A 12 -37.24 11.10 -4.83
N ALA A 13 -37.21 10.48 -3.64
CA ALA A 13 -37.31 9.03 -3.51
C ALA A 13 -38.74 8.50 -3.72
N ASP A 14 -39.73 9.22 -3.17
CA ASP A 14 -41.15 8.80 -3.14
C ASP A 14 -41.81 8.82 -4.54
N GLY A 15 -41.26 9.59 -5.48
CA GLY A 15 -41.76 9.70 -6.86
C GLY A 15 -41.42 8.51 -7.77
N MET A 16 -40.41 7.69 -7.44
CA MET A 16 -39.95 6.61 -8.34
C MET A 16 -40.47 5.22 -7.99
N GLN A 17 -40.87 4.95 -6.74
CA GLN A 17 -41.46 3.65 -6.36
C GLN A 17 -42.88 3.44 -6.90
N LYS A 18 -43.54 4.48 -7.43
CA LYS A 18 -44.92 4.44 -7.94
C LYS A 18 -45.04 4.16 -9.45
N ARG A 19 -43.98 3.68 -10.11
CA ARG A 19 -43.93 3.34 -11.55
C ARG A 19 -43.48 1.91 -11.87
N PHE A 20 -43.42 1.03 -10.88
CA PHE A 20 -43.05 -0.39 -11.02
C PHE A 20 -44.09 -1.34 -10.39
N ARG A 21 -45.38 -0.94 -10.41
CA ARG A 21 -46.53 -1.73 -9.95
C ARG A 21 -47.77 -1.49 -10.81
N GLU A 22 -47.68 -1.85 -12.08
CA GLU A 22 -48.84 -2.12 -12.96
C GLU A 22 -48.30 -2.89 -14.19
N GLU A 23 -49.13 -3.75 -14.77
CA GLU A 23 -48.80 -4.71 -15.86
C GLU A 23 -47.79 -5.83 -15.49
N GLN A 24 -48.02 -7.11 -15.79
CA GLN A 24 -49.28 -7.85 -16.06
C GLN A 24 -49.09 -9.35 -15.69
N HIS A 25 -50.17 -10.14 -15.61
CA HIS A 25 -50.18 -11.50 -15.03
C HIS A 25 -50.25 -12.63 -16.11
N PRO A 26 -50.38 -13.95 -15.80
CA PRO A 26 -49.63 -15.00 -16.51
C PRO A 26 -50.50 -15.89 -17.43
N THR A 27 -49.92 -17.00 -17.94
CA THR A 27 -50.71 -18.12 -18.49
C THR A 27 -50.07 -19.47 -18.18
N GLU A 28 -50.93 -20.43 -17.81
CA GLU A 28 -50.73 -21.86 -17.52
C GLU A 28 -50.58 -22.69 -18.82
N LEU A 29 -50.26 -24.01 -18.88
CA LEU A 29 -49.76 -25.02 -17.90
C LEU A 29 -48.74 -25.92 -18.66
N VAL A 30 -48.70 -27.26 -18.81
CA VAL A 30 -49.38 -28.46 -18.27
C VAL A 30 -48.45 -29.70 -18.44
N GLU A 31 -48.40 -30.63 -17.47
CA GLU A 31 -47.99 -32.07 -17.55
C GLU A 31 -46.65 -32.49 -18.25
N ALA A 32 -46.09 -33.70 -18.09
CA ALA A 32 -46.01 -34.69 -16.99
C ALA A 32 -44.90 -35.73 -17.31
N TYR A 33 -44.45 -36.50 -16.31
CA TYR A 33 -44.12 -37.95 -16.34
C TYR A 33 -43.09 -38.38 -15.28
N LEU A 34 -43.55 -39.20 -14.33
CA LEU A 34 -42.81 -40.25 -13.60
C LEU A 34 -43.66 -41.53 -13.73
N PRO A 35 -43.10 -42.75 -13.60
CA PRO A 35 -43.25 -43.44 -12.30
C PRO A 35 -42.14 -44.48 -11.94
N ASN A 36 -42.39 -45.19 -10.83
CA ASN A 36 -41.74 -46.40 -10.29
C ASN A 36 -40.52 -46.16 -9.39
N THR A 37 -40.49 -46.40 -8.06
CA THR A 37 -41.22 -47.22 -7.06
C THR A 37 -40.78 -48.69 -6.85
N ALA A 38 -40.12 -48.93 -5.71
CA ALA A 38 -40.10 -50.15 -4.87
C ALA A 38 -39.25 -49.80 -3.62
N SER A 39 -39.80 -49.66 -2.40
CA SER A 39 -40.15 -50.73 -1.44
C SER A 39 -38.99 -51.71 -1.18
N SER A 40 -38.50 -52.02 0.02
CA SER A 40 -38.74 -51.66 1.44
C SER A 40 -38.28 -52.89 2.24
N ILE A 41 -37.74 -52.75 3.46
CA ILE A 41 -37.87 -53.69 4.61
C ILE A 41 -36.97 -53.18 5.75
N GLU A 42 -37.52 -53.10 6.95
CA GLU A 42 -36.76 -53.02 8.21
C GLU A 42 -36.63 -54.42 8.82
N ALA A 43 -35.49 -54.71 9.45
CA ALA A 43 -35.33 -55.87 10.31
C ALA A 43 -34.35 -55.53 11.44
N ASP A 44 -34.86 -55.46 12.67
CA ASP A 44 -34.06 -55.30 13.88
C ASP A 44 -33.65 -56.68 14.42
N ALA A 45 -32.36 -56.88 14.71
CA ALA A 45 -31.83 -58.16 15.16
C ALA A 45 -30.43 -58.06 15.81
N GLY A 46 -30.41 -57.92 17.15
CA GLY A 46 -29.48 -58.62 18.05
C GLY A 46 -27.97 -58.29 18.04
N ASP A 47 -27.42 -58.05 19.23
CA ASP A 47 -25.96 -58.07 19.45
C ASP A 47 -25.37 -59.45 19.08
N MET A 48 -24.57 -59.51 18.01
CA MET A 48 -23.78 -60.70 17.66
C MET A 48 -22.32 -60.34 17.41
N PHE A 49 -21.46 -60.68 18.37
CA PHE A 49 -20.02 -60.39 18.35
C PHE A 49 -19.28 -61.25 17.31
N HIS A 50 -19.11 -60.72 16.09
CA HIS A 50 -18.21 -61.31 15.10
C HIS A 50 -16.73 -61.13 15.49
N PHE A 51 -16.17 -62.15 16.13
CA PHE A 51 -14.72 -62.31 16.24
C PHE A 51 -14.14 -62.64 14.85
N VAL A 52 -13.20 -61.82 14.38
CA VAL A 52 -12.43 -62.06 13.17
C VAL A 52 -11.12 -62.76 13.55
N PRO A 53 -10.76 -63.93 12.96
CA PRO A 53 -9.48 -64.57 13.19
C PRO A 53 -8.31 -63.63 12.83
N ALA A 54 -7.24 -63.62 13.63
CA ALA A 54 -6.14 -62.67 13.49
C ALA A 54 -5.26 -62.92 12.24
N ASP A 55 -5.30 -64.13 11.68
CA ASP A 55 -4.38 -64.61 10.65
C ASP A 55 -4.99 -64.59 9.24
N ALA A 56 -5.19 -63.38 8.72
CA ALA A 56 -5.33 -63.14 7.28
C ALA A 56 -4.67 -61.81 6.89
N SER A 57 -3.96 -61.79 5.75
CA SER A 57 -3.26 -60.59 5.26
C SER A 57 -4.17 -59.64 4.45
N ASP A 58 -5.41 -59.42 4.89
CA ASP A 58 -6.29 -58.41 4.29
C ASP A 58 -6.03 -57.02 4.88
N ALA A 59 -5.49 -56.12 4.06
CA ALA A 59 -5.27 -54.71 4.40
C ALA A 59 -6.59 -53.94 4.56
N ASP A 60 -7.63 -54.27 3.78
CA ASP A 60 -8.91 -53.59 3.85
C ASP A 60 -9.76 -54.07 5.05
N ALA A 61 -9.65 -55.31 5.52
CA ALA A 61 -10.18 -55.71 6.83
C ALA A 61 -9.58 -54.85 7.95
N LYS A 62 -8.25 -54.67 7.95
CA LYS A 62 -7.54 -53.82 8.94
C LYS A 62 -7.94 -52.34 8.80
N ARG A 63 -8.17 -51.85 7.58
CA ARG A 63 -8.69 -50.49 7.31
C ARG A 63 -10.14 -50.31 7.79
N ARG A 64 -11.03 -51.27 7.50
CA ARG A 64 -12.43 -51.31 7.94
C ARG A 64 -12.52 -51.32 9.47
N ALA A 65 -11.77 -52.18 10.14
CA ALA A 65 -11.72 -52.25 11.61
C ALA A 65 -11.26 -50.92 12.24
N ARG A 66 -10.19 -50.30 11.72
CA ARG A 66 -9.71 -48.98 12.18
C ARG A 66 -10.75 -47.89 11.95
N SER A 67 -11.41 -47.87 10.79
CA SER A 67 -12.47 -46.91 10.48
C SER A 67 -13.68 -47.08 11.41
N HIS A 68 -14.04 -48.31 11.76
CA HIS A 68 -15.11 -48.62 12.71
C HIS A 68 -14.78 -48.13 14.12
N ALA A 69 -13.57 -48.41 14.62
CA ALA A 69 -13.10 -47.93 15.92
C ALA A 69 -13.09 -46.39 16.01
N VAL A 70 -12.62 -45.70 14.96
CA VAL A 70 -12.65 -44.22 14.89
C VAL A 70 -14.09 -43.69 14.84
N LYS A 71 -15.00 -44.34 14.12
CA LYS A 71 -16.43 -43.97 14.08
C LYS A 71 -17.09 -44.09 15.47
N ILE A 72 -16.84 -45.18 16.19
CA ILE A 72 -17.34 -45.38 17.56
C ILE A 72 -16.75 -44.34 18.51
N ALA A 73 -15.43 -44.11 18.48
CA ALA A 73 -14.79 -43.11 19.34
C ALA A 73 -15.33 -41.69 19.09
N LEU A 74 -15.62 -41.32 17.83
CA LEU A 74 -16.27 -40.05 17.48
C LEU A 74 -17.73 -39.99 17.94
N GLN A 75 -18.48 -41.09 17.88
CA GLN A 75 -19.85 -41.15 18.43
C GLN A 75 -19.86 -41.04 19.95
N GLN A 76 -18.97 -41.74 20.66
CA GLN A 76 -18.81 -41.65 22.12
C GLN A 76 -18.40 -40.24 22.56
N LYS A 77 -17.42 -39.62 21.88
CA LYS A 77 -17.04 -38.22 22.13
C LYS A 77 -18.21 -37.26 21.92
N ARG A 78 -18.98 -37.41 20.82
CA ARG A 78 -20.18 -36.61 20.55
C ARG A 78 -21.30 -36.83 21.56
N LYS A 79 -21.44 -38.04 22.11
CA LYS A 79 -22.38 -38.34 23.21
C LYS A 79 -21.95 -37.62 24.49
N LEU A 80 -20.71 -37.80 24.93
CA LEU A 80 -20.13 -37.13 26.10
C LEU A 80 -20.23 -35.59 26.02
N GLN A 81 -20.06 -35.00 24.83
CA GLN A 81 -20.24 -33.55 24.61
C GLN A 81 -21.71 -33.08 24.70
N ARG A 82 -22.71 -33.95 24.44
CA ARG A 82 -24.12 -33.65 24.73
C ARG A 82 -24.41 -33.79 26.21
N ASP A 83 -23.97 -34.89 26.81
CA ASP A 83 -24.24 -35.24 28.21
C ASP A 83 -23.62 -34.21 29.19
N THR A 84 -22.50 -33.58 28.81
CA THR A 84 -21.87 -32.47 29.55
C THR A 84 -22.43 -31.08 29.23
N GLN A 85 -23.40 -30.95 28.32
CA GLN A 85 -24.00 -29.69 27.83
C GLN A 85 -23.02 -28.62 27.29
N THR A 86 -21.73 -28.95 27.11
CA THR A 86 -20.65 -28.01 26.76
C THR A 86 -20.76 -27.34 25.39
N ASN A 87 -21.77 -27.69 24.58
CA ASN A 87 -22.00 -27.14 23.25
C ASN A 87 -22.79 -25.81 23.22
N PHE A 88 -23.41 -25.37 24.32
CA PHE A 88 -24.24 -24.16 24.34
C PHE A 88 -23.84 -23.16 25.43
N ARG A 89 -23.23 -22.03 25.02
CA ARG A 89 -22.96 -20.90 25.91
C ARG A 89 -24.18 -19.97 25.95
N ILE A 90 -25.12 -20.24 26.85
CA ILE A 90 -26.29 -19.38 27.08
C ILE A 90 -25.82 -18.02 27.65
N VAL A 91 -26.02 -16.95 26.88
CA VAL A 91 -25.85 -15.57 27.38
C VAL A 91 -27.17 -15.13 27.99
N SER A 92 -27.28 -15.25 29.32
CA SER A 92 -28.48 -14.84 30.05
C SER A 92 -28.57 -13.32 30.14
N SER A 93 -29.40 -12.71 29.30
CA SER A 93 -29.81 -11.31 29.46
C SER A 93 -30.79 -11.20 30.64
N LYS A 94 -30.34 -10.66 31.78
CA LYS A 94 -31.22 -10.13 32.83
C LYS A 94 -30.75 -8.77 33.32
N THR A 95 -31.64 -7.81 33.16
CA THR A 95 -31.58 -6.46 33.73
C THR A 95 -31.90 -6.47 35.23
N SER A 96 -31.62 -5.34 35.89
CA SER A 96 -32.29 -4.81 37.09
C SER A 96 -31.74 -5.16 38.50
N LEU A 97 -31.13 -4.10 39.08
CA LEU A 97 -31.30 -3.58 40.45
C LEU A 97 -30.42 -4.11 41.61
N VAL A 98 -29.68 -3.17 42.23
CA VAL A 98 -29.56 -2.88 43.69
C VAL A 98 -28.95 -4.00 44.58
N ASN A 99 -27.94 -3.79 45.44
CA ASN A 99 -27.04 -2.68 45.83
C ASN A 99 -25.89 -3.30 46.68
N ALA A 100 -24.78 -2.67 47.06
CA ALA A 100 -23.99 -1.51 46.57
C ALA A 100 -22.67 -1.46 47.39
N GLY A 101 -21.62 -0.78 46.92
CA GLY A 101 -20.35 -0.63 47.64
C GLY A 101 -19.33 0.24 46.89
N LYS A 102 -18.48 0.96 47.63
CA LYS A 102 -17.38 1.82 47.14
C LYS A 102 -16.28 0.97 46.46
N ASP A 103 -15.44 1.45 45.56
CA ASP A 103 -14.49 2.58 45.70
C ASP A 103 -14.07 3.20 44.35
N GLU A 104 -13.04 4.06 44.38
CA GLU A 104 -12.60 4.96 43.31
C GLU A 104 -11.70 4.31 42.23
N GLY A 105 -11.68 4.90 41.02
CA GLY A 105 -10.73 4.54 39.96
C GLY A 105 -11.34 4.57 38.55
N SER A 106 -11.21 5.68 37.82
CA SER A 106 -11.75 5.80 36.45
C SER A 106 -10.70 5.41 35.40
N GLU A 107 -10.55 4.12 35.14
CA GLU A 107 -9.90 3.63 33.91
C GLU A 107 -10.90 3.52 32.76
N VAL A 108 -10.46 3.90 31.55
CA VAL A 108 -11.31 3.92 30.34
C VAL A 108 -11.41 2.51 29.74
N PRO A 109 -12.62 1.93 29.58
CA PRO A 109 -12.78 0.62 28.95
C PRO A 109 -12.29 0.61 27.49
N THR A 110 -11.36 -0.28 27.17
CA THR A 110 -10.89 -0.48 25.79
C THR A 110 -11.97 -1.14 24.95
N GLU A 111 -12.45 -0.46 23.90
CA GLU A 111 -13.41 -1.02 22.96
C GLU A 111 -12.87 -2.28 22.28
N GLN A 112 -13.53 -3.42 22.51
CA GLN A 112 -13.16 -4.69 21.90
C GLN A 112 -13.56 -4.72 20.42
N ARG A 113 -12.64 -4.33 19.53
CA ARG A 113 -12.78 -4.50 18.08
C ARG A 113 -13.21 -5.94 17.76
N LEU A 114 -14.33 -6.07 17.05
CA LEU A 114 -14.92 -7.35 16.63
C LEU A 114 -13.88 -8.23 15.92
N ARG A 115 -13.58 -9.41 16.50
CA ARG A 115 -12.70 -10.40 15.87
C ARG A 115 -13.37 -10.97 14.62
N ARG A 116 -12.80 -10.71 13.44
CA ARG A 116 -13.16 -11.41 12.20
C ARG A 116 -12.84 -12.91 12.34
N GLY A 117 -13.61 -13.74 11.64
CA GLY A 117 -13.52 -15.20 11.72
C GLY A 117 -12.24 -15.80 11.11
N PRO A 118 -12.02 -17.13 11.26
CA PRO A 118 -10.73 -17.77 10.97
C PRO A 118 -10.31 -17.82 9.49
N SER A 119 -11.15 -17.38 8.57
CA SER A 119 -10.99 -17.49 7.11
C SER A 119 -10.36 -16.26 6.43
N SER A 120 -9.68 -15.39 7.17
CA SER A 120 -8.70 -14.47 6.58
C SER A 120 -7.43 -15.25 6.20
N GLY A 121 -7.16 -15.40 4.91
CA GLY A 121 -6.10 -16.25 4.32
C GLY A 121 -4.64 -15.83 4.60
N LEU A 122 -4.26 -15.75 5.88
CA LEU A 122 -2.88 -15.64 6.36
C LEU A 122 -2.53 -16.72 7.38
N PHE A 123 -3.51 -17.45 7.91
CA PHE A 123 -3.31 -18.58 8.82
C PHE A 123 -3.67 -19.87 8.09
N ASP A 124 -2.65 -20.66 7.78
CA ASP A 124 -2.78 -21.96 7.13
C ASP A 124 -2.43 -23.07 8.15
N PRO A 125 -3.44 -23.74 8.73
CA PRO A 125 -3.24 -24.84 9.66
C PRO A 125 -2.96 -26.19 8.95
N PHE A 126 -2.93 -26.23 7.61
CA PHE A 126 -2.87 -27.45 6.81
C PHE A 126 -1.61 -27.59 5.94
N GLN A 127 -0.75 -26.56 5.88
CA GLN A 127 0.46 -26.51 5.03
C GLN A 127 0.13 -26.58 3.53
N VAL A 128 -0.92 -25.86 3.13
CA VAL A 128 -1.40 -25.74 1.75
C VAL A 128 -0.75 -24.57 1.01
N LEU A 129 -0.25 -23.53 1.72
CA LEU A 129 0.46 -22.43 1.08
C LEU A 129 1.79 -22.89 0.48
N ALA A 130 2.21 -22.28 -0.64
CA ALA A 130 3.50 -22.56 -1.28
C ALA A 130 4.73 -21.97 -0.54
N VAL A 131 4.55 -21.64 0.74
CA VAL A 131 5.46 -20.86 1.59
C VAL A 131 5.36 -21.38 3.03
N ASP A 132 6.48 -21.40 3.77
CA ASP A 132 6.43 -21.67 5.23
C ASP A 132 5.63 -20.57 5.95
N SER A 133 4.39 -20.91 6.29
CA SER A 133 3.43 -20.10 7.05
C SER A 133 3.98 -19.61 8.39
N ARG A 134 4.92 -20.33 9.03
CA ARG A 134 5.57 -19.88 10.28
C ARG A 134 6.60 -18.78 10.01
N MET A 135 7.46 -18.96 9.00
CA MET A 135 8.40 -17.92 8.58
C MET A 135 7.67 -16.67 8.06
N PHE A 136 6.58 -16.85 7.29
CA PHE A 136 5.76 -15.73 6.83
C PHE A 136 5.20 -14.92 8.00
N GLN A 137 4.57 -15.58 8.98
CA GLN A 137 4.07 -14.90 10.19
C GLN A 137 5.20 -14.22 11.00
N LYS A 138 6.35 -14.90 11.17
CA LYS A 138 7.55 -14.30 11.82
C LYS A 138 7.98 -13.01 11.14
N LEU A 139 8.05 -12.98 9.80
CA LEU A 139 8.40 -11.77 9.05
C LEU A 139 7.30 -10.69 9.18
N LEU A 140 6.03 -11.06 9.13
CA LEU A 140 4.91 -10.13 9.30
C LEU A 140 4.82 -9.50 10.70
N HIS A 141 5.50 -10.04 11.73
CA HIS A 141 5.63 -9.36 13.01
C HIS A 141 6.58 -8.15 12.96
N ASP A 142 7.57 -8.12 12.05
CA ASP A 142 8.43 -6.95 11.84
C ASP A 142 7.66 -5.81 11.16
N ARG A 143 7.78 -4.61 11.73
CA ARG A 143 7.14 -3.40 11.18
C ARG A 143 7.67 -3.03 9.79
N ARG A 144 8.98 -3.22 9.54
CA ARG A 144 9.65 -2.90 8.26
C ARG A 144 9.13 -3.79 7.14
N ALA A 145 9.01 -5.08 7.41
CA ALA A 145 8.46 -6.06 6.48
C ALA A 145 7.01 -5.71 6.09
N ARG A 146 6.15 -5.34 7.06
CA ARG A 146 4.78 -4.89 6.77
C ARG A 146 4.70 -3.62 5.92
N GLN A 147 5.71 -2.76 5.96
CA GLN A 147 5.80 -1.52 5.17
C GLN A 147 6.48 -1.72 3.81
N ALA A 148 7.19 -2.84 3.59
CA ALA A 148 7.96 -3.11 2.38
C ALA A 148 7.12 -3.49 1.15
N SER A 149 5.94 -4.06 1.39
CA SER A 149 4.98 -4.44 0.36
C SER A 149 4.20 -3.26 -0.20
N GLU A 150 4.06 -2.17 0.55
CA GLU A 150 3.45 -0.93 0.04
C GLU A 150 4.43 -0.31 -0.98
N PRO A 151 3.97 0.08 -2.18
CA PRO A 151 2.57 0.22 -2.63
C PRO A 151 1.88 -1.01 -3.21
N VAL A 152 2.65 -2.03 -3.62
CA VAL A 152 2.18 -3.21 -4.37
C VAL A 152 1.01 -3.89 -3.67
N PHE A 153 1.06 -4.01 -2.33
CA PHE A 153 -0.09 -4.26 -1.47
C PHE A 153 0.15 -3.74 -0.06
N SER A 154 -0.92 -3.41 0.66
CA SER A 154 -0.89 -3.08 2.08
C SER A 154 -1.32 -4.29 2.92
N ILE A 155 -0.74 -4.40 4.11
CA ILE A 155 -1.08 -5.41 5.13
C ILE A 155 -1.93 -4.76 6.25
N ALA A 156 -2.18 -3.44 6.18
CA ALA A 156 -3.02 -2.73 7.14
C ALA A 156 -4.52 -3.11 6.99
N PRO A 157 -5.23 -3.41 8.10
CA PRO A 157 -6.60 -3.96 8.06
C PRO A 157 -7.65 -3.01 7.48
N ASP A 158 -7.34 -1.71 7.43
CA ASP A 158 -8.26 -0.65 7.02
C ASP A 158 -8.16 -0.34 5.50
N SER A 159 -7.37 -1.11 4.73
CA SER A 159 -7.02 -0.86 3.32
C SER A 159 -7.76 -1.76 2.31
N SER A 160 -9.09 -1.68 2.26
CA SER A 160 -9.97 -2.56 1.45
C SER A 160 -9.50 -2.80 0.00
N PHE A 161 -9.10 -1.73 -0.70
CA PHE A 161 -8.70 -1.78 -2.12
C PHE A 161 -7.22 -2.14 -2.38
N HIS A 162 -6.38 -2.20 -1.33
CA HIS A 162 -4.94 -2.46 -1.43
C HIS A 162 -4.50 -3.73 -0.67
N SER A 163 -5.42 -4.42 0.01
CA SER A 163 -5.13 -5.68 0.70
C SER A 163 -4.60 -6.77 -0.26
N PHE A 164 -3.71 -7.63 0.22
CA PHE A 164 -3.07 -8.69 -0.59
C PHE A 164 -4.07 -9.51 -1.44
N PRO A 165 -5.24 -9.98 -0.94
CA PRO A 165 -6.20 -10.74 -1.75
C PRO A 165 -6.94 -9.90 -2.82
N ALA A 166 -7.02 -8.58 -2.65
CA ALA A 166 -7.61 -7.69 -3.66
C ALA A 166 -6.68 -7.45 -4.85
N VAL A 167 -5.36 -7.51 -4.62
CA VAL A 167 -4.33 -7.44 -5.66
C VAL A 167 -4.16 -8.82 -6.32
N PHE A 168 -3.94 -9.85 -5.49
CA PHE A 168 -3.65 -11.23 -5.91
C PHE A 168 -4.76 -12.19 -5.47
N ARG A 169 -5.73 -12.41 -6.37
CA ARG A 169 -6.92 -13.25 -6.11
C ARG A 169 -6.60 -14.72 -5.76
N GLY A 170 -5.40 -15.21 -6.09
CA GLY A 170 -4.93 -16.58 -5.82
C GLY A 170 -4.07 -16.72 -4.55
N GLY A 171 -4.03 -15.72 -3.67
CA GLY A 171 -3.34 -15.85 -2.37
C GLY A 171 -1.83 -16.12 -2.47
N LEU A 172 -1.31 -16.88 -1.51
CA LEU A 172 0.09 -17.37 -1.48
C LEU A 172 0.18 -18.84 -1.96
N ASP A 173 -0.85 -19.31 -2.64
CA ASP A 173 -0.94 -20.65 -3.23
C ASP A 173 -0.07 -20.73 -4.51
N ASP A 174 0.24 -19.59 -5.10
CA ASP A 174 1.18 -19.43 -6.22
C ASP A 174 2.65 -19.44 -5.71
N PRO A 175 3.49 -20.43 -6.10
CA PRO A 175 4.86 -20.53 -5.59
C PRO A 175 5.81 -19.41 -6.06
N ALA A 176 5.64 -18.89 -7.27
CA ALA A 176 6.47 -17.79 -7.77
C ALA A 176 6.19 -16.51 -7.00
N LEU A 177 4.91 -16.20 -6.80
CA LEU A 177 4.45 -15.04 -6.05
C LEU A 177 4.83 -15.17 -4.58
N GLY A 178 4.59 -16.34 -3.98
CA GLY A 178 4.90 -16.62 -2.59
C GLY A 178 6.39 -16.46 -2.27
N ASN A 179 7.28 -17.05 -3.08
CA ASN A 179 8.73 -16.87 -2.91
C ASN A 179 9.17 -15.41 -3.14
N ALA A 180 8.58 -14.69 -4.10
CA ALA A 180 8.92 -13.28 -4.34
C ALA A 180 8.43 -12.33 -3.23
N VAL A 181 7.27 -12.60 -2.62
CA VAL A 181 6.80 -11.92 -1.41
C VAL A 181 7.75 -12.19 -0.24
N MET A 182 8.14 -13.45 -0.02
CA MET A 182 9.09 -13.80 1.05
C MET A 182 10.47 -13.18 0.85
N LEU A 183 10.95 -13.08 -0.39
CA LEU A 183 12.16 -12.32 -0.73
C LEU A 183 12.03 -10.85 -0.29
N MET A 184 10.94 -10.17 -0.67
CA MET A 184 10.70 -8.77 -0.32
C MET A 184 10.67 -8.54 1.20
N LEU A 185 9.99 -9.44 1.93
CA LEU A 185 9.89 -9.38 3.39
C LEU A 185 11.24 -9.67 4.07
N ALA A 186 11.95 -10.74 3.68
CA ALA A 186 13.25 -11.11 4.25
C ALA A 186 14.31 -10.03 4.00
N PHE A 187 14.38 -9.49 2.78
CA PHE A 187 15.26 -8.38 2.39
C PHE A 187 15.04 -7.13 3.27
N SER A 188 13.80 -6.87 3.65
CA SER A 188 13.42 -5.70 4.45
C SER A 188 13.63 -5.87 5.96
N VAL A 189 13.62 -7.12 6.46
CA VAL A 189 14.09 -7.46 7.81
C VAL A 189 15.62 -7.41 7.88
N ALA A 190 16.30 -7.80 6.79
CA ALA A 190 17.75 -7.71 6.61
C ALA A 190 18.26 -6.30 6.22
N GLU A 191 17.43 -5.26 6.39
CA GLU A 191 17.80 -3.83 6.19
C GLU A 191 18.34 -3.48 4.79
N GLY A 192 17.94 -4.26 3.77
CA GLY A 192 18.41 -4.12 2.38
C GLY A 192 19.64 -4.94 2.03
N CYS A 193 20.16 -5.76 2.96
CA CYS A 193 21.25 -6.68 2.72
C CYS A 193 20.74 -8.02 2.16
N ILE A 194 21.38 -8.52 1.10
CA ILE A 194 21.08 -9.85 0.55
C ILE A 194 21.77 -10.92 1.40
N ASN A 195 20.98 -11.65 2.20
CA ASN A 195 21.43 -12.80 2.99
C ASN A 195 21.09 -14.14 2.30
N SER A 196 21.43 -15.26 2.95
CA SER A 196 21.15 -16.62 2.44
C SER A 196 19.66 -16.93 2.26
N GLU A 197 18.78 -16.38 3.11
CA GLU A 197 17.33 -16.52 2.94
C GLU A 197 16.84 -15.76 1.70
N CYS A 198 17.33 -14.53 1.48
CA CYS A 198 17.05 -13.75 0.28
C CYS A 198 17.50 -14.51 -0.99
N LEU A 199 18.74 -14.99 -1.03
CA LEU A 199 19.26 -15.77 -2.16
C LEU A 199 18.42 -17.02 -2.44
N ARG A 200 17.96 -17.73 -1.40
CA ARG A 200 17.06 -18.88 -1.55
C ARG A 200 15.72 -18.48 -2.16
N TYR A 201 15.04 -17.48 -1.59
CA TYR A 201 13.74 -17.02 -2.09
C TYR A 201 13.83 -16.45 -3.52
N GLN A 202 14.90 -15.70 -3.83
CA GLN A 202 15.16 -15.21 -5.18
C GLN A 202 15.39 -16.34 -6.18
N THR A 203 16.18 -17.35 -5.83
CA THR A 203 16.44 -18.52 -6.69
C THR A 203 15.16 -19.30 -6.99
N LEU A 204 14.33 -19.55 -5.98
CA LEU A 204 13.05 -20.23 -6.15
C LEU A 204 12.07 -19.43 -7.02
N ALA A 205 11.92 -18.13 -6.76
CA ALA A 205 11.06 -17.24 -7.55
C ALA A 205 11.51 -17.16 -9.02
N LEU A 206 12.82 -17.09 -9.29
CA LEU A 206 13.37 -17.04 -10.65
C LEU A 206 13.26 -18.39 -11.40
N GLY A 207 13.36 -19.52 -10.68
CA GLY A 207 13.15 -20.85 -11.26
C GLY A 207 11.70 -21.03 -11.74
N GLU A 208 10.75 -20.81 -10.85
CA GLU A 208 9.31 -20.78 -11.14
C GLU A 208 8.96 -19.81 -12.29
N LEU A 209 9.53 -18.60 -12.25
CA LEU A 209 9.30 -17.60 -13.29
C LEU A 209 9.80 -18.09 -14.65
N ARG A 210 10.99 -18.69 -14.72
CA ARG A 210 11.58 -19.24 -15.95
C ARG A 210 10.71 -20.34 -16.55
N GLU A 211 10.17 -21.24 -15.73
CA GLU A 211 9.23 -22.25 -16.22
C GLU A 211 7.97 -21.64 -16.82
N ARG A 212 7.42 -20.58 -16.20
CA ARG A 212 6.21 -19.93 -16.70
C ARG A 212 6.43 -19.22 -18.03
N MET A 213 7.63 -18.69 -18.28
CA MET A 213 7.97 -18.08 -19.57
C MET A 213 8.06 -19.07 -20.74
N SER A 214 7.99 -20.39 -20.49
CA SER A 214 7.89 -21.40 -21.56
C SER A 214 6.54 -21.42 -22.29
N SER A 215 5.49 -20.82 -21.72
CA SER A 215 4.16 -20.74 -22.33
C SER A 215 3.54 -19.37 -22.10
N VAL A 216 2.98 -18.78 -23.16
CA VAL A 216 2.26 -17.48 -23.08
C VAL A 216 1.19 -17.51 -22.00
N GLU A 217 0.45 -18.63 -21.86
CA GLU A 217 -0.65 -18.77 -20.91
C GLU A 217 -0.18 -18.80 -19.45
N ARG A 218 0.97 -19.44 -19.17
CA ARG A 218 1.61 -19.41 -17.84
C ARG A 218 2.28 -18.07 -17.55
N ALA A 219 2.73 -17.36 -18.58
CA ALA A 219 3.31 -16.02 -18.46
C ALA A 219 2.25 -14.94 -18.20
N THR A 220 1.10 -14.98 -18.88
CA THR A 220 0.00 -14.00 -18.74
C THR A 220 -0.87 -14.27 -17.52
N THR A 221 -0.30 -14.21 -16.32
CA THR A 221 -1.04 -14.37 -15.04
C THR A 221 -0.73 -13.24 -14.05
N LEU A 222 -1.68 -12.98 -13.14
CA LEU A 222 -1.50 -11.99 -12.07
C LEU A 222 -0.37 -12.35 -11.10
N GLY A 223 -0.16 -13.66 -10.86
CA GLY A 223 0.93 -14.16 -10.04
C GLY A 223 2.30 -13.89 -10.69
N THR A 224 2.44 -14.22 -11.98
CA THR A 224 3.66 -13.92 -12.77
C THR A 224 3.96 -12.42 -12.78
N LEU A 225 2.96 -11.56 -13.01
CA LEU A 225 3.12 -10.09 -12.91
C LEU A 225 3.60 -9.68 -11.51
N GLY A 226 2.97 -10.18 -10.45
CA GLY A 226 3.37 -9.91 -9.06
C GLY A 226 4.82 -10.31 -8.77
N THR A 227 5.23 -11.52 -9.17
CA THR A 227 6.61 -12.02 -9.04
C THR A 227 7.62 -11.05 -9.65
N ILE A 228 7.37 -10.59 -10.88
CA ILE A 228 8.27 -9.66 -11.58
C ILE A 228 8.34 -8.31 -10.88
N LEU A 229 7.19 -7.79 -10.40
CA LEU A 229 7.13 -6.51 -9.68
C LEU A 229 7.90 -6.55 -8.34
N PHE A 230 7.86 -7.67 -7.60
CA PHE A 230 8.65 -7.82 -6.38
C PHE A 230 10.15 -7.96 -6.67
N LEU A 231 10.54 -8.70 -7.72
CA LEU A 231 11.95 -8.80 -8.14
C LEU A 231 12.50 -7.41 -8.53
N ALA A 232 11.81 -6.69 -9.41
CA ALA A 232 12.12 -5.30 -9.75
C ALA A 232 12.18 -4.40 -8.51
N GLY A 233 11.27 -4.59 -7.56
CA GLY A 233 11.23 -3.82 -6.31
C GLY A 233 12.38 -4.09 -5.34
N VAL A 234 12.98 -5.27 -5.34
CA VAL A 234 14.21 -5.55 -4.57
C VAL A 234 15.42 -5.01 -5.30
N GLU A 235 15.48 -5.19 -6.61
CA GLU A 235 16.63 -4.78 -7.42
C GLU A 235 16.72 -3.25 -7.61
N ALA A 236 15.58 -2.54 -7.61
CA ALA A 236 15.55 -1.08 -7.53
C ALA A 236 16.11 -0.56 -6.20
N ARG A 237 15.86 -1.25 -5.08
CA ARG A 237 16.44 -0.93 -3.77
C ARG A 237 17.93 -1.27 -3.68
N LEU A 238 18.44 -2.13 -4.58
CA LEU A 238 19.86 -2.43 -4.77
C LEU A 238 20.54 -1.56 -5.85
N GLY A 239 19.85 -0.58 -6.43
CA GLY A 239 20.40 0.28 -7.49
C GLY A 239 20.61 -0.40 -8.86
N LYS A 240 20.12 -1.64 -9.06
CA LYS A 240 20.39 -2.46 -10.26
C LYS A 240 19.51 -2.05 -11.46
N ARG A 241 19.77 -0.86 -12.00
CA ARG A 241 19.09 -0.24 -13.15
C ARG A 241 18.74 -1.21 -14.28
N ASP A 242 19.69 -2.01 -14.75
CA ASP A 242 19.52 -2.80 -15.98
C ASP A 242 18.66 -4.06 -15.74
N HIS A 243 18.74 -4.63 -14.54
CA HIS A 243 17.85 -5.71 -14.11
C HIS A 243 16.41 -5.19 -13.95
N VAL A 244 16.27 -4.03 -13.30
CA VAL A 244 14.99 -3.32 -13.16
C VAL A 244 14.36 -3.03 -14.52
N GLN A 245 15.13 -2.51 -15.49
CA GLN A 245 14.65 -2.29 -16.85
C GLN A 245 14.23 -3.61 -17.52
N THR A 246 15.00 -4.67 -17.34
CA THR A 246 14.68 -6.01 -17.87
C THR A 246 13.34 -6.53 -17.33
N HIS A 247 13.10 -6.38 -16.02
CA HIS A 247 11.84 -6.77 -15.39
C HIS A 247 10.65 -5.89 -15.81
N LEU A 248 10.83 -4.57 -15.91
CA LEU A 248 9.76 -3.67 -16.37
C LEU A 248 9.42 -3.91 -17.86
N ASN A 249 10.42 -4.12 -18.72
CA ASN A 249 10.20 -4.51 -20.11
C ASN A 249 9.45 -5.85 -20.22
N ALA A 250 9.70 -6.81 -19.32
CA ALA A 250 8.95 -8.06 -19.24
C ALA A 250 7.48 -7.84 -18.80
N VAL A 251 7.22 -6.93 -17.85
CA VAL A 251 5.85 -6.51 -17.49
C VAL A 251 5.14 -5.90 -18.70
N GLN A 252 5.78 -4.96 -19.40
CA GLN A 252 5.22 -4.36 -20.61
C GLN A 252 4.85 -5.43 -21.65
N ARG A 253 5.75 -6.38 -21.91
CA ARG A 253 5.49 -7.45 -22.89
C ARG A 253 4.37 -8.40 -22.45
N ILE A 254 4.20 -8.67 -21.16
CA ILE A 254 3.07 -9.45 -20.63
C ILE A 254 1.75 -8.67 -20.76
N LEU A 255 1.76 -7.34 -20.62
CA LEU A 255 0.58 -6.50 -20.84
C LEU A 255 0.15 -6.51 -22.32
N GLU A 256 1.10 -6.36 -23.25
CA GLU A 256 0.87 -6.46 -24.70
C GLU A 256 0.25 -7.82 -25.09
N LEU A 257 0.87 -8.93 -24.66
CA LEU A 257 0.38 -10.29 -24.92
C LEU A 257 -0.97 -10.54 -24.23
N GLY A 258 -1.11 -10.11 -22.98
CA GLY A 258 -2.31 -10.26 -22.16
C GLY A 258 -3.52 -9.56 -22.75
N GLY A 259 -3.33 -8.40 -23.40
CA GLY A 259 -4.39 -7.72 -24.15
C GLY A 259 -5.00 -8.57 -25.26
N THR A 260 -4.17 -9.37 -25.97
CA THR A 260 -4.64 -10.30 -27.01
C THR A 260 -5.26 -11.60 -26.46
N LYS A 261 -5.07 -11.89 -25.17
CA LYS A 261 -5.49 -13.14 -24.51
C LYS A 261 -6.54 -12.95 -23.41
N GLY A 262 -7.06 -11.74 -23.22
CA GLY A 262 -8.11 -11.45 -22.22
C GLY A 262 -7.63 -11.41 -20.77
N LEU A 263 -6.36 -11.06 -20.52
CA LEU A 263 -5.81 -10.93 -19.17
C LEU A 263 -6.52 -9.81 -18.38
N TYR A 264 -7.44 -10.20 -17.49
CA TYR A 264 -8.16 -9.25 -16.63
C TYR A 264 -7.25 -8.73 -15.50
N LEU A 265 -6.79 -7.49 -15.64
CA LEU A 265 -6.02 -6.79 -14.60
C LEU A 265 -6.94 -6.21 -13.52
N THR A 266 -6.70 -6.55 -12.26
CA THR A 266 -7.37 -5.91 -11.12
C THR A 266 -6.94 -4.44 -10.96
N PRO A 267 -7.77 -3.56 -10.36
CA PRO A 267 -7.35 -2.23 -9.95
C PRO A 267 -6.08 -2.24 -9.08
N GLY A 268 -5.93 -3.29 -8.25
CA GLY A 268 -4.75 -3.55 -7.44
C GLY A 268 -3.48 -3.79 -8.26
N ILE A 269 -3.49 -4.70 -9.25
CA ILE A 269 -2.27 -4.98 -10.05
C ILE A 269 -1.89 -3.79 -10.93
N LYS A 270 -2.86 -3.03 -11.46
CA LYS A 270 -2.59 -1.78 -12.21
C LYS A 270 -1.88 -0.74 -11.34
N ARG A 271 -2.36 -0.55 -10.10
CA ARG A 271 -1.71 0.30 -9.08
C ARG A 271 -0.31 -0.20 -8.73
N ALA A 272 -0.13 -1.50 -8.56
CA ALA A 272 1.18 -2.10 -8.33
C ALA A 272 2.16 -1.83 -9.49
N ILE A 273 1.73 -2.03 -10.74
CA ILE A 273 2.56 -1.77 -11.93
C ILE A 273 2.96 -0.28 -11.98
N PHE A 274 1.98 0.63 -11.90
CA PHE A 274 2.24 2.07 -11.93
C PHE A 274 3.26 2.50 -10.87
N TRP A 275 3.00 2.13 -9.61
CA TRP A 275 3.84 2.61 -8.51
C TRP A 275 5.20 1.92 -8.48
N GLN A 276 5.30 0.65 -8.87
CA GLN A 276 6.60 -0.02 -8.95
C GLN A 276 7.44 0.58 -10.07
N ASP A 277 6.88 0.87 -11.24
CA ASP A 277 7.56 1.56 -12.35
C ASP A 277 8.02 2.98 -11.94
N LEU A 278 7.11 3.79 -11.37
CA LEU A 278 7.40 5.12 -10.84
C LEU A 278 8.55 5.10 -9.81
N ASN A 279 8.45 4.25 -8.79
CA ASN A 279 9.45 4.17 -7.72
C ASN A 279 10.79 3.64 -8.21
N SER A 280 10.79 2.65 -9.12
CA SER A 280 12.02 2.11 -9.69
C SER A 280 12.76 3.16 -10.52
N SER A 281 12.02 3.99 -11.26
CA SER A 281 12.56 5.06 -12.07
C SER A 281 13.23 6.15 -11.24
N ILE A 282 12.62 6.64 -10.15
CA ILE A 282 13.28 7.63 -9.26
C ILE A 282 14.44 7.04 -8.45
N LEU A 283 14.45 5.73 -8.16
CA LEU A 283 15.55 5.04 -7.47
C LEU A 283 16.76 4.69 -8.36
N THR A 284 16.55 4.43 -9.66
CA THR A 284 17.61 3.87 -10.55
C THR A 284 17.81 4.62 -11.88
N GLY A 285 16.95 5.61 -12.17
CA GLY A 285 16.87 6.28 -13.47
C GLY A 285 16.36 5.39 -14.60
N SER A 286 15.78 4.22 -14.31
CA SER A 286 15.17 3.33 -15.32
C SER A 286 14.04 4.03 -16.08
N SER A 287 13.86 3.63 -17.33
CA SER A 287 12.86 4.19 -18.24
C SER A 287 11.48 3.66 -17.87
N ARG A 288 10.54 4.57 -17.66
CA ARG A 288 9.13 4.28 -17.35
C ARG A 288 8.47 3.49 -18.46
N ILE A 289 7.69 2.47 -18.09
CA ILE A 289 6.83 1.70 -19.01
C ILE A 289 5.36 2.15 -18.97
N VAL A 290 4.92 2.84 -17.91
CA VAL A 290 3.56 3.36 -17.75
C VAL A 290 3.59 4.74 -17.10
N ASP A 291 2.52 5.52 -17.26
CA ASP A 291 2.37 6.85 -16.68
C ASP A 291 1.01 7.02 -15.96
N HIS A 292 0.67 8.26 -15.59
CA HIS A 292 -0.58 8.59 -14.89
C HIS A 292 -1.86 8.43 -15.74
N ASP A 293 -1.73 8.43 -17.08
CA ASP A 293 -2.85 8.32 -18.02
C ASP A 293 -2.96 6.90 -18.60
N THR A 294 -2.00 6.01 -18.30
CA THR A 294 -2.00 4.61 -18.76
C THR A 294 -3.09 3.76 -18.11
N PHE A 295 -3.51 4.08 -16.88
CA PHE A 295 -4.57 3.35 -16.17
C PHE A 295 -5.64 4.30 -15.62
N VAL A 296 -6.90 4.07 -15.99
CA VAL A 296 -8.05 4.87 -15.52
C VAL A 296 -8.18 4.92 -13.99
N GLU A 297 -7.76 3.85 -13.30
CA GLU A 297 -7.72 3.79 -11.84
C GLU A 297 -6.63 4.66 -11.18
N MET A 298 -5.71 5.21 -11.98
CA MET A 298 -4.69 6.19 -11.55
C MET A 298 -5.01 7.64 -11.94
N HIS A 299 -5.99 7.86 -12.82
CA HIS A 299 -6.33 9.22 -13.28
C HIS A 299 -6.71 10.12 -12.10
N TRP A 300 -6.33 11.39 -12.24
CA TRP A 300 -6.71 12.48 -11.35
C TRP A 300 -6.85 13.76 -12.18
N GLN A 301 -7.81 14.61 -11.82
CA GLN A 301 -8.04 15.91 -12.44
C GLN A 301 -8.27 16.96 -11.37
N ARG A 302 -7.99 18.24 -11.68
CA ARG A 302 -8.25 19.37 -10.78
C ARG A 302 -9.74 19.46 -10.47
N ASP A 303 -10.08 19.63 -9.19
CA ASP A 303 -11.45 19.93 -8.76
C ASP A 303 -11.83 21.35 -9.25
N PRO A 304 -12.83 21.49 -10.15
CA PRO A 304 -13.20 22.78 -10.72
C PRO A 304 -13.89 23.71 -9.71
N PHE A 305 -14.32 23.19 -8.55
CA PHE A 305 -15.00 23.97 -7.51
C PHE A 305 -14.05 24.60 -6.48
N VAL A 306 -12.74 24.28 -6.51
CA VAL A 306 -11.71 24.91 -5.65
C VAL A 306 -10.50 25.46 -6.43
N PRO A 307 -10.69 26.29 -7.49
CA PRO A 307 -9.60 26.83 -8.31
C PRO A 307 -8.50 27.55 -7.49
N GLN A 308 -8.87 28.15 -6.36
CA GLN A 308 -7.94 28.81 -5.42
C GLN A 308 -6.86 27.89 -4.80
N PHE A 309 -6.99 26.57 -4.90
CA PHE A 309 -5.93 25.64 -4.47
C PHE A 309 -4.80 25.53 -5.50
N TYR A 310 -5.11 25.66 -6.79
CA TYR A 310 -4.20 25.42 -7.91
C TYR A 310 -3.54 26.73 -8.35
N GLN A 311 -2.69 27.28 -7.48
CA GLN A 311 -2.01 28.57 -7.68
C GLN A 311 -0.51 28.44 -7.43
N LEU A 312 0.36 28.93 -8.32
CA LEU A 312 1.81 28.86 -8.12
C LEU A 312 2.20 29.57 -6.80
N PRO A 313 2.88 28.88 -5.84
CA PRO A 313 3.39 29.51 -4.62
C PRO A 313 4.22 30.77 -4.90
N SER A 314 4.14 31.76 -4.00
CA SER A 314 4.70 33.11 -4.23
C SER A 314 6.23 33.12 -4.42
N GLY A 315 6.95 32.26 -3.72
CA GLY A 315 8.40 32.10 -3.85
C GLY A 315 8.84 31.62 -5.23
N PHE A 316 8.02 30.82 -5.94
CA PHE A 316 8.32 30.37 -7.30
C PHE A 316 7.99 31.41 -8.38
N GLN A 317 7.32 32.54 -8.05
CA GLN A 317 6.96 33.54 -9.05
C GLN A 317 8.19 34.21 -9.70
N ARG A 318 9.34 34.27 -8.99
CA ARG A 318 10.63 34.72 -9.55
C ARG A 318 11.15 33.82 -10.67
N LEU A 319 10.82 32.52 -10.63
CA LEU A 319 11.21 31.53 -11.63
C LEU A 319 10.16 31.36 -12.74
N ARG A 320 9.05 32.12 -12.73
CA ARG A 320 7.90 31.89 -13.63
C ARG A 320 8.26 32.00 -15.13
N SER A 321 9.28 32.77 -15.48
CA SER A 321 9.80 32.89 -16.85
C SER A 321 10.64 31.69 -17.30
N THR A 322 11.26 30.97 -16.36
CA THR A 322 12.14 29.81 -16.62
C THR A 322 11.38 28.49 -16.49
N LEU A 323 10.39 28.42 -15.59
CA LEU A 323 9.51 27.27 -15.41
C LEU A 323 8.64 27.03 -16.65
N SER A 324 8.66 25.82 -17.20
CA SER A 324 7.73 25.42 -18.25
C SER A 324 6.28 25.43 -17.76
N SER A 325 5.31 25.57 -18.68
CA SER A 325 3.88 25.56 -18.35
C SER A 325 3.49 24.31 -17.54
N ASP A 326 4.00 23.14 -17.92
CA ASP A 326 3.72 21.89 -17.24
C ASP A 326 4.33 21.84 -15.83
N PHE A 327 5.55 22.36 -15.66
CA PHE A 327 6.16 22.43 -14.33
C PHE A 327 5.42 23.42 -13.40
N VAL A 328 5.01 24.58 -13.91
CA VAL A 328 4.12 25.51 -13.18
C VAL A 328 2.83 24.80 -12.74
N ARG A 329 2.18 24.04 -13.64
CA ARG A 329 0.95 23.30 -13.32
C ARG A 329 1.16 22.18 -12.31
N VAL A 330 2.32 21.52 -12.32
CA VAL A 330 2.63 20.49 -11.32
C VAL A 330 2.93 21.12 -9.95
N LEU A 331 3.61 22.27 -9.89
CA LEU A 331 3.83 23.00 -8.62
C LEU A 331 2.52 23.55 -8.02
N GLU A 332 1.58 24.00 -8.87
CA GLU A 332 0.20 24.32 -8.48
C GLU A 332 -0.52 23.12 -7.85
N ASP A 333 -0.37 21.92 -8.44
CA ASP A 333 -1.00 20.70 -7.94
C ASP A 333 -0.36 20.23 -6.62
N VAL A 334 0.96 20.33 -6.45
CA VAL A 334 1.65 20.07 -5.17
C VAL A 334 1.12 20.98 -4.06
N ARG A 335 0.87 22.27 -4.34
CA ARG A 335 0.25 23.19 -3.38
C ARG A 335 -1.22 22.82 -3.10
N ALA A 336 -1.98 22.39 -4.10
CA ALA A 336 -3.34 21.90 -3.89
C ALA A 336 -3.37 20.66 -2.98
N LEU A 337 -2.44 19.72 -3.19
CA LEU A 337 -2.25 18.55 -2.34
C LEU A 337 -1.90 18.96 -0.89
N GLN A 338 -1.00 19.93 -0.70
CA GLN A 338 -0.70 20.54 0.60
C GLN A 338 -1.95 21.11 1.28
N HIS A 339 -2.81 21.85 0.56
CA HIS A 339 -4.04 22.40 1.13
C HIS A 339 -5.07 21.32 1.53
N ILE A 340 -5.23 20.28 0.69
CA ILE A 340 -6.09 19.12 1.01
C ILE A 340 -5.58 18.42 2.28
N ARG A 341 -4.29 18.07 2.33
CA ARG A 341 -3.67 17.37 3.48
C ARG A 341 -3.64 18.21 4.77
N ASN A 342 -3.52 19.53 4.66
CA ASN A 342 -3.63 20.43 5.81
C ASN A 342 -5.07 20.52 6.35
N ARG A 343 -6.10 20.33 5.51
CA ARG A 343 -7.52 20.39 5.92
C ARG A 343 -8.08 19.05 6.44
N ALA A 344 -7.48 17.92 6.05
CA ALA A 344 -7.87 16.59 6.52
C ALA A 344 -7.90 16.49 8.07
N ARG A 345 -8.91 15.78 8.60
CA ARG A 345 -9.11 15.60 10.05
C ARG A 345 -8.38 14.35 10.55
N HIS A 346 -7.29 14.52 11.28
CA HIS A 346 -6.46 13.40 11.78
C HIS A 346 -7.14 12.49 12.82
N HIS A 347 -8.32 12.85 13.31
CA HIS A 347 -9.06 12.09 14.34
C HIS A 347 -10.30 11.37 13.79
N THR A 348 -10.45 11.30 12.47
CA THR A 348 -11.51 10.55 11.79
C THR A 348 -10.85 9.54 10.87
N PRO A 349 -11.28 8.26 10.82
CA PRO A 349 -10.82 7.34 9.79
C PRO A 349 -11.10 7.95 8.42
N ALA A 350 -10.05 8.20 7.62
CA ALA A 350 -10.22 8.79 6.30
C ALA A 350 -10.96 7.81 5.39
N ASP A 351 -11.88 8.34 4.58
CA ASP A 351 -12.66 7.54 3.64
C ASP A 351 -11.71 6.82 2.67
N PRO A 352 -11.84 5.49 2.45
CA PRO A 352 -11.11 4.79 1.38
C PRO A 352 -11.16 5.48 0.00
N LEU A 353 -12.23 6.23 -0.30
CA LEU A 353 -12.33 7.07 -1.50
C LEU A 353 -11.47 8.35 -1.41
N GLU A 354 -11.43 9.02 -0.26
CA GLU A 354 -10.53 10.17 0.00
C GLU A 354 -9.06 9.73 -0.10
N ILE A 355 -8.73 8.58 0.50
CA ILE A 355 -7.41 7.95 0.43
C ILE A 355 -7.05 7.62 -1.03
N ALA A 356 -7.98 7.01 -1.80
CA ALA A 356 -7.74 6.71 -3.21
C ALA A 356 -7.54 7.98 -4.06
N TYR A 357 -8.33 9.03 -3.82
CA TYR A 357 -8.20 10.33 -4.50
C TYR A 357 -6.86 11.01 -4.20
N ILE A 358 -6.43 11.02 -2.94
CA ILE A 358 -5.12 11.55 -2.51
C ILE A 358 -3.97 10.77 -3.15
N ASN A 359 -4.05 9.44 -3.21
CA ASN A 359 -3.04 8.61 -3.88
C ASN A 359 -2.96 8.90 -5.39
N ASN A 360 -4.10 9.04 -6.08
CA ASN A 360 -4.11 9.39 -7.51
C ASN A 360 -3.57 10.81 -7.77
N HIS A 361 -3.85 11.77 -6.88
CA HIS A 361 -3.29 13.13 -6.95
C HIS A 361 -1.75 13.10 -6.80
N GLN A 362 -1.23 12.37 -5.80
CA GLN A 362 0.21 12.17 -5.61
C GLN A 362 0.85 11.46 -6.82
N ALA A 363 0.23 10.40 -7.35
CA ALA A 363 0.68 9.68 -8.53
C ALA A 363 0.76 10.59 -9.77
N SER A 364 -0.29 11.39 -10.02
CA SER A 364 -0.35 12.36 -11.12
C SER A 364 0.75 13.41 -11.03
N ILE A 365 1.03 13.93 -9.82
CA ILE A 365 2.15 14.85 -9.57
C ILE A 365 3.49 14.16 -9.84
N GLN A 366 3.76 13.02 -9.19
CA GLN A 366 5.06 12.36 -9.22
C GLN A 366 5.42 11.83 -10.62
N SER A 367 4.44 11.31 -11.36
CA SER A 367 4.66 10.88 -12.74
C SER A 367 4.96 12.05 -13.67
N ARG A 368 4.28 13.21 -13.51
CA ARG A 368 4.59 14.42 -14.29
C ARG A 368 5.91 15.05 -13.91
N LEU A 369 6.30 15.04 -12.62
CA LEU A 369 7.64 15.48 -12.20
C LEU A 369 8.73 14.66 -12.91
N LEU A 370 8.62 13.32 -12.99
CA LEU A 370 9.60 12.51 -13.74
C LEU A 370 9.52 12.67 -15.27
N ALA A 371 8.40 13.17 -15.82
CA ALA A 371 8.27 13.40 -17.25
C ALA A 371 9.01 14.65 -17.74
N LEU A 372 9.32 15.59 -16.84
CA LEU A 372 10.14 16.78 -17.13
C LEU A 372 11.58 16.37 -17.47
N LYS A 373 12.13 16.93 -18.55
CA LYS A 373 13.48 16.61 -19.09
C LYS A 373 14.22 17.90 -19.48
N GLY A 374 15.55 17.84 -19.50
CA GLY A 374 16.39 18.92 -20.05
C GLY A 374 16.36 20.23 -19.25
N MET A 375 16.07 20.17 -17.95
CA MET A 375 16.08 21.33 -17.05
C MET A 375 17.51 21.72 -16.66
N ASP A 376 17.71 22.99 -16.32
CA ASP A 376 18.90 23.48 -15.64
C ASP A 376 19.07 22.90 -14.21
N PRO A 377 20.27 23.00 -13.60
CA PRO A 377 20.54 22.44 -12.28
C PRO A 377 19.65 22.98 -11.15
N LEU A 378 19.23 24.25 -11.22
CA LEU A 378 18.36 24.87 -10.22
C LEU A 378 16.93 24.33 -10.31
N LEU A 379 16.35 24.26 -11.51
CA LEU A 379 15.02 23.68 -11.74
C LEU A 379 14.97 22.17 -11.44
N GLU A 380 16.06 21.45 -11.70
CA GLU A 380 16.23 20.05 -11.27
C GLU A 380 16.20 19.92 -9.73
N CYS A 381 16.82 20.85 -8.99
CA CYS A 381 16.68 20.91 -7.51
C CYS A 381 15.23 21.19 -7.09
N VAL A 382 14.56 22.15 -7.73
CA VAL A 382 13.13 22.45 -7.46
C VAL A 382 12.25 21.22 -7.71
N ARG A 383 12.53 20.46 -8.77
CA ARG A 383 11.78 19.23 -9.12
C ARG A 383 11.94 18.16 -8.05
N LEU A 384 13.18 17.92 -7.60
CA LEU A 384 13.49 16.93 -6.57
C LEU A 384 12.85 17.31 -5.22
N ALA A 385 12.95 18.57 -4.82
CA ALA A 385 12.28 19.07 -3.60
C ALA A 385 10.75 19.01 -3.69
N ALA A 386 10.15 19.35 -4.85
CA ALA A 386 8.71 19.21 -5.08
C ALA A 386 8.25 17.73 -5.04
N TYR A 387 9.06 16.80 -5.55
CA TYR A 387 8.80 15.37 -5.43
C TYR A 387 8.81 14.95 -3.96
N LEU A 388 9.86 15.33 -3.21
CA LEU A 388 10.01 15.05 -1.78
C LEU A 388 8.82 15.56 -0.97
N CYS A 389 8.37 16.80 -1.23
CA CYS A 389 7.15 17.36 -0.66
C CYS A 389 5.93 16.48 -0.93
N SER A 390 5.69 16.09 -2.19
CA SER A 390 4.51 15.30 -2.57
C SER A 390 4.47 13.93 -1.87
N SER A 391 5.62 13.29 -1.66
CA SER A 391 5.73 12.06 -0.88
C SER A 391 5.38 12.30 0.59
N VAL A 392 6.04 13.25 1.26
CA VAL A 392 5.89 13.46 2.71
C VAL A 392 4.49 13.99 3.09
N LEU A 393 3.82 14.75 2.21
CA LEU A 393 2.45 15.23 2.44
C LEU A 393 1.43 14.09 2.59
N CYS A 394 1.64 12.98 1.87
CA CYS A 394 0.71 11.85 1.81
C CYS A 394 1.08 10.72 2.77
N CYS A 395 2.38 10.50 2.99
CA CYS A 395 2.89 9.25 3.54
C CYS A 395 3.36 9.36 5.00
N SER A 396 2.66 8.69 5.92
CA SER A 396 3.22 8.26 7.21
C SER A 396 3.70 6.79 7.22
N VAL A 397 3.26 6.00 6.23
CA VAL A 397 3.45 4.53 6.18
C VAL A 397 4.53 4.10 5.18
N TRP A 398 4.83 4.90 4.16
CA TRP A 398 5.84 4.60 3.13
C TRP A 398 7.28 4.81 3.60
N CYS A 399 7.55 4.55 4.88
CA CYS A 399 8.81 4.83 5.57
C CYS A 399 9.75 3.61 5.57
N GLY A 400 9.75 2.83 4.49
CA GLY A 400 11.01 2.33 3.95
C GLY A 400 11.81 3.54 3.48
N ARG A 401 12.56 4.16 4.41
CA ARG A 401 13.10 5.55 4.35
C ARG A 401 13.87 5.90 3.07
N LEU A 402 14.33 4.87 2.34
CA LEU A 402 15.04 4.93 1.07
C LEU A 402 14.47 5.94 0.05
N LEU A 403 13.14 6.07 -0.13
CA LEU A 403 12.61 6.99 -1.15
C LEU A 403 12.91 8.47 -0.82
N PRO A 404 12.49 9.01 0.35
CA PRO A 404 12.93 10.32 0.82
C PRO A 404 14.45 10.48 0.81
N ASP A 405 15.20 9.52 1.37
CA ASP A 405 16.66 9.55 1.44
C ASP A 405 17.33 9.67 0.05
N ASN A 406 16.92 8.85 -0.92
CA ASN A 406 17.45 8.88 -2.29
C ASN A 406 17.14 10.21 -2.99
N ILE A 407 15.94 10.76 -2.80
CA ILE A 407 15.59 12.06 -3.37
C ILE A 407 16.43 13.16 -2.70
N SER A 408 16.67 13.09 -1.38
CA SER A 408 17.57 13.99 -0.67
C SER A 408 19.03 13.85 -1.11
N ALA A 409 19.52 12.65 -1.43
CA ALA A 409 20.86 12.43 -2.00
C ALA A 409 21.00 13.07 -3.38
N GLN A 410 20.03 12.85 -4.27
CA GLN A 410 20.00 13.48 -5.59
C GLN A 410 19.90 15.00 -5.48
N LEU A 411 19.08 15.52 -4.56
CA LEU A 411 18.95 16.96 -4.31
C LEU A 411 20.24 17.57 -3.76
N LEU A 412 20.95 16.89 -2.85
CA LEU A 412 22.26 17.33 -2.36
C LEU A 412 23.29 17.40 -3.49
N GLN A 413 23.38 16.35 -4.31
CA GLN A 413 24.31 16.31 -5.45
C GLN A 413 23.99 17.41 -6.47
N ARG A 414 22.70 17.65 -6.77
CA ARG A 414 22.28 18.70 -7.71
C ARG A 414 22.50 20.10 -7.16
N LEU A 415 22.26 20.34 -5.87
CA LEU A 415 22.61 21.59 -5.19
C LEU A 415 24.12 21.83 -5.25
N GLN A 416 24.96 20.83 -4.98
CA GLN A 416 26.42 20.97 -5.01
C GLN A 416 26.98 21.36 -6.39
N VAL A 417 26.27 21.04 -7.48
CA VAL A 417 26.58 21.52 -8.85
C VAL A 417 25.97 22.91 -9.08
N ALA A 418 24.69 23.10 -8.77
CA ALA A 418 24.01 24.37 -8.99
C ALA A 418 24.59 25.54 -8.17
N LEU A 419 25.25 25.27 -7.04
CA LEU A 419 26.00 26.23 -6.21
C LEU A 419 27.35 26.64 -6.81
N GLU A 420 27.54 26.46 -8.12
CA GLU A 420 28.60 27.05 -8.94
C GLU A 420 28.05 28.20 -9.82
N GLU A 421 26.74 28.47 -9.76
CA GLU A 421 26.04 29.55 -10.45
C GLU A 421 25.71 30.72 -9.50
N ASP A 422 25.91 31.97 -9.91
CA ASP A 422 25.65 33.19 -9.09
C ASP A 422 24.16 33.42 -8.71
N VAL A 423 23.25 32.61 -9.26
CA VAL A 423 21.78 32.73 -9.16
C VAL A 423 21.23 32.75 -7.72
N TRP A 424 22.02 32.29 -6.74
CA TRP A 424 21.55 32.09 -5.37
C TRP A 424 21.44 33.35 -4.53
N VAL A 425 22.15 34.43 -4.85
CA VAL A 425 22.09 35.69 -4.09
C VAL A 425 20.68 36.31 -4.15
N ASP A 426 20.03 36.24 -5.31
CA ASP A 426 18.63 36.66 -5.50
C ASP A 426 17.61 35.59 -5.07
N ASN A 427 18.05 34.37 -4.80
CA ASN A 427 17.20 33.21 -4.51
C ASN A 427 17.47 32.55 -3.14
N ILE A 428 18.02 33.30 -2.17
CA ILE A 428 18.34 32.85 -0.80
C ILE A 428 17.17 32.12 -0.12
N GLU A 429 15.93 32.60 -0.30
CA GLU A 429 14.74 32.01 0.30
C GLU A 429 14.40 30.64 -0.34
N LEU A 430 14.63 30.48 -1.65
CA LEU A 430 14.51 29.20 -2.35
C LEU A 430 15.62 28.25 -1.90
N LEU A 431 16.86 28.72 -1.81
CA LEU A 431 17.99 27.94 -1.32
C LEU A 431 17.70 27.39 0.08
N ARG A 432 17.17 28.23 0.99
CA ARG A 432 16.74 27.78 2.32
C ARG A 432 15.64 26.71 2.23
N TRP A 433 14.65 26.86 1.36
CA TRP A 433 13.62 25.83 1.16
C TRP A 433 14.19 24.51 0.62
N LEU A 434 15.06 24.55 -0.39
CA LEU A 434 15.71 23.36 -0.96
C LEU A 434 16.56 22.62 0.08
N VAL A 435 17.40 23.36 0.82
CA VAL A 435 18.29 22.79 1.84
C VAL A 435 17.50 22.26 3.04
N CYS A 436 16.50 23.00 3.53
CA CYS A 436 15.61 22.53 4.59
C CYS A 436 14.87 21.25 4.18
N MET A 437 14.18 21.25 3.03
CA MET A 437 13.40 20.07 2.64
C MET A 437 14.32 18.86 2.39
N GLY A 438 15.49 19.04 1.75
CA GLY A 438 16.46 17.97 1.55
C GLY A 438 17.03 17.40 2.85
N GLY A 439 17.60 18.26 3.70
CA GLY A 439 18.26 17.85 4.94
C GLY A 439 17.30 17.25 5.98
N SER A 440 16.07 17.75 6.06
CA SER A 440 15.08 17.30 7.04
C SER A 440 14.59 15.87 6.85
N PHE A 441 14.49 15.40 5.61
CA PHE A 441 14.03 14.05 5.29
C PHE A 441 15.16 13.09 4.88
N ALA A 442 16.41 13.56 4.88
CA ALA A 442 17.60 12.71 4.88
C ALA A 442 17.74 12.01 6.24
N THR A 443 17.52 10.70 6.28
CA THR A 443 17.66 9.89 7.51
C THR A 443 18.99 9.14 7.61
N THR A 444 19.68 8.90 6.49
CA THR A 444 21.05 8.39 6.42
C THR A 444 22.02 9.48 6.90
N PRO A 445 22.88 9.21 7.90
CA PRO A 445 23.76 10.22 8.50
C PRO A 445 24.60 10.99 7.49
N ASN A 446 25.19 10.31 6.50
CA ASN A 446 26.08 10.95 5.51
C ASN A 446 25.34 11.95 4.61
N ILE A 447 24.08 11.68 4.25
CA ILE A 447 23.26 12.60 3.42
C ILE A 447 22.92 13.84 4.26
N ARG A 448 22.46 13.63 5.51
CA ARG A 448 22.11 14.72 6.42
C ARG A 448 23.31 15.61 6.74
N ALA A 449 24.44 15.00 7.10
CA ALA A 449 25.71 15.70 7.32
C ALA A 449 26.14 16.50 6.09
N GLY A 450 25.93 15.96 4.88
CA GLY A 450 26.17 16.68 3.63
C GLY A 450 25.39 18.00 3.52
N PHE A 451 24.10 18.03 3.89
CA PHE A 451 23.32 19.28 3.95
C PHE A 451 23.79 20.22 5.08
N THR A 452 24.25 19.69 6.22
CA THR A 452 24.79 20.50 7.32
C THR A 452 26.12 21.15 6.96
N THR A 453 27.07 20.41 6.39
CA THR A 453 28.34 20.92 5.85
C THR A 453 28.10 21.91 4.71
N LEU A 454 27.16 21.62 3.80
CA LEU A 454 26.76 22.57 2.76
C LEU A 454 26.36 23.91 3.38
N SER A 455 25.49 23.87 4.39
CA SER A 455 24.97 25.06 5.08
C SER A 455 26.04 25.82 5.87
N ARG A 456 26.86 25.12 6.66
CA ARG A 456 27.81 25.75 7.60
C ARG A 456 29.14 26.16 6.96
N GLU A 457 29.57 25.49 5.88
CA GLU A 457 30.92 25.65 5.32
C GLU A 457 30.88 26.29 3.92
N ARG A 458 30.10 25.73 2.98
CA ARG A 458 30.08 26.20 1.58
C ARG A 458 29.19 27.43 1.36
N LEU A 459 28.01 27.49 1.97
CA LEU A 459 27.12 28.66 1.83
C LEU A 459 27.68 29.98 2.36
N PRO A 460 28.39 30.07 3.51
CA PRO A 460 28.99 31.34 3.93
C PRO A 460 30.06 31.84 2.96
N GLN A 461 30.87 30.94 2.40
CA GLN A 461 31.90 31.27 1.41
C GLN A 461 31.29 31.80 0.10
N MET A 462 30.20 31.19 -0.36
CA MET A 462 29.52 31.57 -1.62
C MET A 462 28.67 32.84 -1.48
N LEU A 463 27.91 32.98 -0.39
CA LEU A 463 26.96 34.09 -0.23
C LEU A 463 27.62 35.37 0.29
N GLY A 464 28.72 35.26 1.04
CA GLY A 464 29.29 36.36 1.82
C GLY A 464 28.41 36.75 3.02
N GLU A 465 29.00 37.49 3.96
CA GLU A 465 28.43 37.72 5.30
C GLU A 465 26.99 38.25 5.30
N ASN A 466 26.70 39.28 4.48
CA ASN A 466 25.37 39.92 4.44
C ASN A 466 24.25 38.99 3.94
N SER A 467 24.55 38.18 2.93
CA SER A 467 23.58 37.24 2.35
C SER A 467 23.49 35.94 3.15
N TYR A 468 24.58 35.51 3.77
CA TYR A 468 24.58 34.38 4.71
C TYR A 468 23.86 34.72 6.03
N SER A 469 24.01 35.95 6.55
CA SER A 469 23.19 36.46 7.66
C SER A 469 21.70 36.47 7.31
N ARG A 470 21.35 36.81 6.07
CA ARG A 470 19.97 36.69 5.56
C ARG A 470 19.53 35.21 5.44
N TYR A 471 20.42 34.30 5.06
CA TYR A 471 20.15 32.86 5.03
C TYR A 471 19.86 32.32 6.44
N LEU A 472 20.68 32.62 7.45
CA LEU A 472 20.52 32.16 8.85
C LEU A 472 19.43 32.88 9.68
N ARG A 473 18.39 33.46 9.05
CA ARG A 473 17.34 34.17 9.79
C ARG A 473 16.61 33.28 10.83
N PRO A 474 16.14 33.86 11.96
CA PRO A 474 15.47 33.10 13.03
C PRO A 474 14.21 32.33 12.61
N VAL A 475 13.83 31.36 13.45
CA VAL A 475 12.74 30.38 13.23
C VAL A 475 11.39 30.96 12.75
N PRO A 476 10.89 32.13 13.23
CA PRO A 476 9.68 32.73 12.67
C PRO A 476 9.80 33.03 11.17
N SER A 477 10.94 33.59 10.75
CA SER A 477 11.20 33.86 9.33
C SER A 477 11.56 32.62 8.52
N LEU A 478 12.02 31.53 9.14
CA LEU A 478 12.04 30.22 8.47
C LEU A 478 10.61 29.80 8.10
N ALA A 479 9.66 29.89 9.04
CA ALA A 479 8.27 29.52 8.79
C ALA A 479 7.62 30.38 7.70
N GLU A 480 7.89 31.69 7.69
CA GLU A 480 7.45 32.63 6.64
C GLU A 480 8.05 32.27 5.27
N ALA A 481 9.36 31.98 5.22
CA ALA A 481 10.05 31.60 3.99
C ALA A 481 9.47 30.30 3.40
N MET A 482 9.31 29.25 4.21
CA MET A 482 8.75 27.98 3.75
C MET A 482 7.31 28.16 3.24
N GLN A 483 6.50 29.01 3.88
CA GLN A 483 5.13 29.33 3.45
C GLN A 483 5.04 30.01 2.08
N SER A 484 6.11 30.64 1.59
CA SER A 484 6.14 31.16 0.22
C SER A 484 6.27 30.06 -0.85
N PHE A 485 6.73 28.87 -0.47
CA PHE A 485 6.87 27.68 -1.31
C PHE A 485 5.82 26.62 -0.92
N VAL A 486 6.21 25.34 -0.87
CA VAL A 486 5.34 24.25 -0.41
C VAL A 486 5.62 23.97 1.07
N TRP A 487 4.60 24.16 1.92
CA TRP A 487 4.74 24.00 3.37
C TRP A 487 3.49 23.43 4.07
N SER A 488 3.64 22.24 4.67
CA SER A 488 2.71 21.75 5.67
C SER A 488 3.30 21.91 7.07
N GLY A 489 2.79 22.88 7.82
CA GLY A 489 3.08 23.01 9.24
C GLY A 489 2.67 21.80 10.09
N LYS A 490 1.92 20.85 9.54
CA LYS A 490 1.57 19.57 10.19
C LYS A 490 2.54 18.44 9.81
N ALA A 491 2.94 18.34 8.54
CA ALA A 491 3.74 17.22 8.05
C ALA A 491 5.26 17.48 8.09
N PHE A 492 5.70 18.75 8.08
CA PHE A 492 7.12 19.11 7.92
C PHE A 492 7.76 19.73 9.18
N SER A 493 6.98 20.41 10.03
CA SER A 493 7.50 21.25 11.13
C SER A 493 8.53 20.57 12.02
N ALA A 494 8.25 19.36 12.51
CA ALA A 494 9.13 18.70 13.48
C ALA A 494 10.51 18.36 12.88
N GLN A 495 10.53 17.90 11.63
CA GLN A 495 11.73 17.54 10.90
C GLN A 495 12.50 18.78 10.42
N VAL A 496 11.78 19.83 10.00
CA VAL A 496 12.37 21.08 9.49
C VAL A 496 12.93 21.96 10.60
N TYR A 497 12.24 22.11 11.73
CA TYR A 497 12.82 22.82 12.88
C TYR A 497 13.95 22.03 13.55
N GLY A 498 13.87 20.69 13.60
CA GLY A 498 14.97 19.84 14.08
C GLY A 498 16.24 19.99 13.24
N PHE A 499 16.12 19.84 11.92
CA PHE A 499 17.26 20.04 11.01
C PHE A 499 17.77 21.49 11.00
N TRP A 500 16.89 22.50 11.05
CA TRP A 500 17.35 23.89 11.10
C TRP A 500 18.13 24.20 12.39
N ALA A 501 17.69 23.67 13.54
CA ALA A 501 18.46 23.77 14.78
C ALA A 501 19.83 23.09 14.68
N GLU A 502 19.94 21.95 13.98
CA GLU A 502 21.25 21.32 13.68
C GLU A 502 22.13 22.15 12.72
N VAL A 503 21.55 23.03 11.91
CA VAL A 503 22.30 23.96 11.03
C VAL A 503 22.74 25.23 11.76
N THR A 504 21.89 25.79 12.64
CA THR A 504 22.15 27.08 13.32
C THR A 504 22.94 26.98 14.62
N ASN A 505 22.98 25.79 15.24
CA ASN A 505 23.87 25.48 16.37
C ASN A 505 25.26 25.04 15.89
#